data_AF-X1H1I1-F1
#
_entry.id   AF-X1H1I1-F1
#
_cell.length_a   1.000
_cell.length_b   1.000
_cell.length_c   1.000
_cell.angle_alpha   90.00
_cell.angle_beta   90.00
_cell.angle_gamma   90.00
#
_symmetry.space_group_name_H-M   'P 1'
#
loop_
_entity.id
_entity.type
_entity.pdbx_description
1 polymer ?
#
loop_
_entity_poly.entity_id
_entity_poly.type
_entity_poly.pdbx_seq_one_letter_code
_entity_poly.pdbx_strand_id
1 'polypeptide(L)'
;MKSLPKPLYTTHYGAAYLGDALDLLKCLPDESIDLALTSPPFALLRQKEYGNVDQDEYVDWLLSFTIEVKRVLKETGSFVLDLGGAYRRERPVRSLYNYRILIRLCDEQ
;
A
#
# COMPACT_ATOMS: atom_id res chain seq x y z
N MET A 1 -18.04 -6.84 -13.44
CA MET A 1 -16.77 -6.97 -12.70
C MET A 1 -15.65 -6.48 -13.58
N LYS A 2 -14.73 -5.67 -13.06
CA LYS A 2 -13.49 -5.34 -13.79
C LYS A 2 -12.60 -6.59 -13.79
N SER A 3 -12.06 -6.94 -14.94
CA SER A 3 -11.07 -8.03 -15.06
C SER A 3 -9.67 -7.44 -15.02
N LEU A 4 -8.69 -8.23 -14.56
CA LEU A 4 -7.29 -7.85 -14.69
C LEU A 4 -6.93 -7.61 -16.17
N PRO A 5 -6.09 -6.60 -16.47
CA PRO A 5 -5.59 -6.38 -17.82
C PRO A 5 -4.65 -7.51 -18.24
N LYS A 6 -4.21 -7.49 -19.51
CA LYS A 6 -3.16 -8.42 -19.95
C LYS A 6 -1.90 -8.24 -19.09
N PRO A 7 -1.31 -9.32 -18.55
CA PRO A 7 -0.08 -9.21 -17.78
C PRO A 7 1.08 -8.69 -18.65
N LEU A 8 1.98 -7.94 -18.04
CA LEU A 8 3.22 -7.47 -18.67
C LEU A 8 4.11 -8.67 -19.05
N TYR A 9 4.23 -9.63 -18.15
CA TYR A 9 4.83 -10.93 -18.41
C TYR A 9 4.25 -12.00 -17.49
N THR A 10 4.42 -13.26 -17.87
CA THR A 10 4.02 -14.44 -17.12
C THR A 10 5.19 -15.41 -16.99
N THR A 11 5.28 -16.09 -15.86
CA THR A 11 6.22 -17.20 -15.62
C THR A 11 5.44 -18.42 -15.16
N HIS A 12 6.13 -19.51 -14.81
CA HIS A 12 5.49 -20.70 -14.26
C HIS A 12 4.77 -20.44 -12.92
N TYR A 13 5.25 -19.49 -12.12
CA TYR A 13 4.75 -19.26 -10.75
C TYR A 13 3.91 -17.98 -10.61
N GLY A 14 3.66 -17.24 -11.69
CA GLY A 14 2.82 -16.05 -11.58
C GLY A 14 2.89 -15.11 -12.77
N ALA A 15 2.34 -13.92 -12.57
CA ALA A 15 2.25 -12.88 -13.57
C ALA A 15 2.52 -11.51 -12.94
N ALA A 16 3.15 -10.62 -13.70
CA ALA A 16 3.33 -9.23 -13.32
C ALA A 16 2.39 -8.35 -14.15
N TYR A 17 1.76 -7.37 -13.51
CA TYR A 17 0.84 -6.44 -14.14
C TYR A 17 1.38 -5.02 -14.03
N LEU A 18 1.24 -4.25 -15.11
CA LEU A 18 1.55 -2.83 -15.12
C LEU A 18 0.26 -2.04 -14.97
N GLY A 19 0.16 -1.25 -13.90
CA GLY A 19 -1.00 -0.41 -13.64
C GLY A 19 -0.98 0.20 -12.25
N ASP A 20 -2.00 1.00 -11.96
CA ASP A 20 -2.26 1.47 -10.60
C ASP A 20 -2.68 0.29 -9.73
N ALA A 21 -1.97 0.08 -8.61
CA ALA A 21 -2.20 -1.08 -7.75
C ALA A 21 -3.61 -1.09 -7.12
N LEU A 22 -4.19 0.08 -6.84
CA LEU A 22 -5.54 0.16 -6.28
C LEU A 22 -6.59 -0.29 -7.29
N ASP A 23 -6.41 0.08 -8.56
CA ASP A 23 -7.29 -0.37 -9.64
C ASP A 23 -7.13 -1.87 -9.93
N LEU A 24 -5.92 -2.40 -9.84
CA LEU A 24 -5.65 -3.83 -10.03
C LEU A 24 -6.21 -4.69 -8.88
N LEU A 25 -6.09 -4.23 -7.62
CA LEU A 25 -6.64 -4.92 -6.46
C LEU A 25 -8.17 -5.09 -6.58
N LYS A 26 -8.88 -4.07 -7.08
CA LYS A 26 -10.34 -4.12 -7.32
C LYS A 26 -10.78 -5.17 -8.35
N CYS A 27 -9.85 -5.70 -9.14
CA CYS A 27 -10.13 -6.79 -10.08
C CYS A 27 -9.96 -8.18 -9.46
N LEU A 28 -9.35 -8.29 -8.28
CA LEU A 28 -9.15 -9.55 -7.58
C LEU A 28 -10.41 -9.95 -6.80
N PRO A 29 -10.75 -11.25 -6.73
CA PRO A 29 -11.84 -11.73 -5.89
C PRO A 29 -11.57 -11.49 -4.40
N ASP A 30 -12.64 -11.35 -3.63
CA ASP A 30 -12.60 -11.35 -2.16
C ASP A 30 -11.96 -12.66 -1.67
N GLU A 31 -11.24 -12.61 -0.54
CA GLU A 31 -10.66 -13.78 0.14
C GLU A 31 -9.84 -14.73 -0.79
N SER A 32 -9.10 -14.16 -1.73
CA SER A 32 -8.34 -14.92 -2.73
C SER A 32 -6.83 -14.98 -2.46
N ILE A 33 -6.32 -14.13 -1.57
CA ILE A 33 -4.89 -13.95 -1.29
C ILE A 33 -4.53 -14.46 0.11
N ASP A 34 -3.48 -15.27 0.21
CA ASP A 34 -2.92 -15.75 1.49
C ASP A 34 -1.93 -14.75 2.11
N LEU A 35 -1.18 -14.01 1.30
CA LEU A 35 -0.17 -13.06 1.76
C LEU A 35 -0.09 -11.84 0.84
N ALA A 36 -0.23 -10.66 1.43
CA ALA A 36 0.12 -9.39 0.80
C ALA A 36 1.43 -8.88 1.44
N LEU A 37 2.46 -8.65 0.62
CA LEU A 37 3.77 -8.16 1.07
C LEU A 37 4.16 -6.94 0.25
N THR A 38 4.48 -5.82 0.90
CA THR A 38 4.87 -4.59 0.20
C THR A 38 5.72 -3.65 1.05
N SER A 39 6.49 -2.80 0.36
CA SER A 39 7.21 -1.64 0.90
C SER A 39 6.87 -0.41 0.05
N PRO A 40 5.81 0.34 0.41
CA PRO A 40 5.30 1.42 -0.43
C PRO A 40 6.33 2.55 -0.54
N PRO A 41 6.30 3.33 -1.64
CA PRO A 41 7.22 4.43 -1.85
C PRO A 41 7.12 5.47 -0.73
N PHE A 42 8.27 5.97 -0.26
CA PHE A 42 8.34 7.02 0.75
C PHE A 42 7.97 8.39 0.17
N ALA A 43 7.04 9.10 0.81
CA ALA A 43 6.68 10.47 0.43
C ALA A 43 7.78 11.50 0.69
N LEU A 44 8.71 11.23 1.62
CA LEU A 44 9.43 12.31 2.32
C LEU A 44 10.83 12.65 1.78
N LEU A 45 11.37 11.93 0.80
CA LEU A 45 12.79 12.08 0.44
C LEU A 45 13.12 12.30 -1.05
N ARG A 46 12.15 12.19 -1.95
CA ARG A 46 12.34 12.55 -3.37
C ARG A 46 11.10 13.29 -3.87
N GLN A 47 11.31 14.49 -4.44
CA GLN A 47 10.27 15.18 -5.19
C GLN A 47 9.75 14.23 -6.28
N LYS A 48 8.50 13.79 -6.16
CA LYS A 48 7.73 13.30 -7.29
C LYS A 48 6.95 14.50 -7.85
N GLU A 49 6.66 14.50 -9.15
CA GLU A 49 6.04 15.63 -9.88
C GLU A 49 4.66 16.07 -9.34
N TYR A 50 4.04 15.28 -8.47
CA TYR A 50 2.88 15.69 -7.67
C TYR A 50 3.36 15.99 -6.24
N GLY A 51 3.22 17.26 -5.84
CA GLY A 51 3.88 17.88 -4.69
C GLY A 51 3.74 17.19 -3.32
N ASN A 52 4.52 17.68 -2.36
CA ASN A 52 4.63 17.17 -0.99
C ASN A 52 3.27 16.85 -0.39
N VAL A 53 2.92 15.57 -0.40
CA VAL A 53 1.80 15.04 0.34
C VAL A 53 2.15 15.19 1.82
N ASP A 54 1.30 15.87 2.60
CA ASP A 54 1.50 16.03 4.04
C ASP A 54 1.63 14.63 4.70
N GLN A 55 2.27 14.53 5.87
CA GLN A 55 2.39 13.25 6.57
C GLN A 55 1.02 12.60 6.80
N ASP A 56 0.00 13.40 7.06
CA ASP A 56 -1.36 12.90 7.27
C ASP A 56 -1.99 12.43 5.95
N GLU A 57 -1.77 13.17 4.86
CA GLU A 57 -2.23 12.76 3.53
C GLU A 57 -1.55 11.46 3.05
N TYR A 58 -0.30 11.19 3.44
CA TYR A 58 0.36 9.91 3.14
C TYR A 58 -0.30 8.74 3.89
N VAL A 59 -0.66 8.96 5.14
CA VAL A 59 -1.37 7.95 5.95
C VAL A 59 -2.71 7.64 5.29
N ASP A 60 -3.50 8.66 4.95
CA ASP A 60 -4.78 8.50 4.25
C ASP A 60 -4.63 7.80 2.89
N TRP A 61 -3.64 8.23 2.11
CA TRP A 61 -3.33 7.61 0.82
C TRP A 61 -3.03 6.12 0.99
N LEU A 62 -2.18 5.73 1.95
CA LEU A 62 -1.83 4.33 2.15
C LEU A 62 -3.03 3.51 2.65
N LEU A 63 -3.82 4.06 3.59
CA LEU A 63 -5.01 3.40 4.12
C LEU A 63 -6.07 3.13 3.04
N SER A 64 -6.09 3.90 1.95
CA SER A 64 -6.97 3.62 0.81
C SER A 64 -6.65 2.28 0.12
N PHE A 65 -5.38 1.85 0.13
CA PHE A 65 -4.97 0.54 -0.40
C PHE A 65 -5.31 -0.58 0.57
N THR A 66 -5.18 -0.34 1.88
CA THR A 66 -5.34 -1.40 2.88
C THR A 66 -6.78 -1.91 2.97
N ILE A 67 -7.77 -1.08 2.62
CA ILE A 67 -9.17 -1.51 2.48
C ILE A 67 -9.29 -2.61 1.43
N GLU A 68 -8.69 -2.40 0.25
CA GLU A 68 -8.73 -3.40 -0.83
C GLU A 68 -7.85 -4.61 -0.51
N VAL A 69 -6.70 -4.40 0.16
CA VAL A 69 -5.85 -5.51 0.64
C VAL A 69 -6.62 -6.38 1.63
N LYS A 70 -7.33 -5.79 2.59
CA LYS A 70 -8.16 -6.53 3.55
C LYS A 70 -9.24 -7.34 2.85
N ARG A 71 -9.94 -6.74 1.87
CA ARG A 71 -10.98 -7.43 1.09
C ARG A 71 -10.45 -8.67 0.36
N VAL A 72 -9.29 -8.57 -0.29
CA VAL A 72 -8.74 -9.68 -1.08
C VAL A 72 -8.03 -10.72 -0.24
N LEU A 73 -7.63 -10.39 0.99
CA LEU A 73 -7.04 -11.35 1.91
C LEU A 73 -8.08 -12.33 2.42
N LYS A 74 -7.68 -13.60 2.55
CA LYS A 74 -8.45 -14.59 3.29
C LYS A 74 -8.50 -14.22 4.78
N GLU A 75 -9.45 -14.80 5.50
CA GLU A 75 -9.52 -14.70 6.97
C GLU A 75 -8.24 -15.21 7.67
N THR A 76 -7.54 -16.18 7.07
CA THR A 76 -6.23 -16.67 7.55
C THR A 76 -5.04 -15.96 6.91
N GLY A 77 -5.30 -14.99 6.05
CA GLY A 77 -4.30 -14.28 5.27
C GLY A 77 -3.51 -13.30 6.13
N SER A 78 -2.34 -12.89 5.64
CA SER A 78 -1.49 -11.94 6.34
C SER A 78 -1.16 -10.75 5.46
N PHE A 79 -1.15 -9.55 6.07
CA PHE A 79 -0.60 -8.34 5.45
C PHE A 79 0.71 -7.97 6.13
N VAL A 80 1.81 -7.97 5.37
CA VAL A 80 3.14 -7.60 5.85
C VAL A 80 3.57 -6.32 5.14
N LEU A 81 3.72 -5.26 5.94
CA LEU A 81 4.01 -3.92 5.46
C LEU A 81 5.34 -3.43 6.01
N ASP A 82 6.32 -3.19 5.14
CA ASP A 82 7.62 -2.64 5.50
C ASP A 82 7.63 -1.10 5.33
N LEU A 83 7.94 -0.39 6.41
CA LEU A 83 8.01 1.07 6.47
C LEU A 83 9.28 1.53 7.20
N GLY A 84 10.09 2.31 6.50
CA GLY A 84 11.29 2.95 7.06
C GLY A 84 10.99 4.21 7.87
N GLY A 85 11.82 4.52 8.87
CA GLY A 85 11.70 5.76 9.62
C GLY A 85 12.14 6.98 8.80
N ALA A 86 11.40 8.10 8.90
CA ALA A 86 11.75 9.35 8.24
C ALA A 86 11.93 10.49 9.25
N TYR A 87 12.65 11.54 8.86
CA TYR A 87 12.72 12.81 9.61
C TYR A 87 11.79 13.84 8.97
N ARG A 88 11.38 14.83 9.77
CA ARG A 88 10.70 16.02 9.26
C ARG A 88 11.70 16.92 8.53
N ARG A 89 11.24 17.54 7.46
CA ARG A 89 12.05 18.48 6.69
C ARG A 89 12.58 19.59 7.60
N GLU A 90 13.87 19.91 7.46
CA GLU A 90 14.56 21.00 8.17
C GLU A 90 14.56 20.90 9.70
N ARG A 91 14.19 19.76 10.29
CA ARG A 91 14.19 19.55 11.74
C ARG A 91 14.72 18.16 12.10
N PRO A 92 15.55 18.01 13.16
CA PRO A 92 16.01 16.71 13.64
C PRO A 92 14.92 16.00 14.48
N VAL A 93 13.70 15.96 13.96
CA VAL A 93 12.53 15.35 14.60
C VAL A 93 12.03 14.22 13.72
N ARG A 94 11.81 13.04 14.30
CA ARG A 94 11.26 11.88 13.57
C ARG A 94 9.81 12.16 13.15
N SER A 95 9.48 11.71 11.94
CA SER A 95 8.10 11.52 11.53
C SER A 95 7.49 10.35 12.30
N LEU A 96 6.22 10.45 12.67
CA LEU A 96 5.47 9.39 13.33
C LEU A 96 4.51 8.66 12.38
N TYR A 97 4.62 8.91 11.06
CA TYR A 97 3.65 8.43 10.07
C TYR A 97 3.47 6.90 10.09
N ASN A 98 4.55 6.14 10.27
CA ASN A 98 4.53 4.69 10.34
C ASN A 98 3.76 4.18 11.58
N TYR A 99 3.89 4.87 12.72
CA TYR A 99 3.10 4.56 13.92
C TYR A 99 1.64 4.96 13.76
N ARG A 100 1.36 6.08 13.07
CA ARG A 100 -0.02 6.51 12.77
C ARG A 100 -0.74 5.51 11.86
N ILE A 101 -0.05 4.96 10.86
CA ILE A 101 -0.58 3.89 10.01
C ILE A 101 -0.96 2.69 10.86
N LEU A 102 -0.06 2.23 11.75
CA LEU A 102 -0.35 1.09 12.63
C LEU A 102 -1.60 1.32 13.48
N ILE A 103 -1.68 2.45 14.17
CA ILE A 103 -2.81 2.77 15.06
C ILE A 103 -4.11 2.83 14.27
N ARG A 104 -4.13 3.56 13.15
CA ARG A 104 -5.34 3.70 12.34
C ARG A 104 -5.78 2.39 11.69
N LEU A 105 -4.85 1.52 11.32
CA LEU A 105 -5.21 0.19 10.84
C LEU A 105 -5.93 -0.63 11.92
N CYS A 106 -5.52 -0.54 13.18
CA CYS A 106 -6.21 -1.25 14.27
C CYS A 106 -7.56 -0.62 14.65
N ASP A 107 -7.68 0.70 14.57
CA ASP A 107 -8.87 1.42 15.00
C ASP A 107 -9.96 1.46 13.92
N GLU A 108 -9.57 1.48 12.63
CA GLU A 108 -10.48 1.72 11.50
C GLU A 108 -10.71 0.50 10.60
N GLN A 109 -9.84 -0.52 10.65
CA GLN A 109 -9.85 -1.65 9.70
C GLN A 109 -9.67 -3.02 10.35
#